data_AF-A0AAF1BBQ1-F1
#
_entry.id   AF-A0AAF1BBQ1-F1
#
_cell.length_a   1.000
_cell.length_b   1.000
_cell.length_c   1.000
_cell.angle_alpha   90.00
_cell.angle_beta   90.00
_cell.angle_gamma   90.00
#
_symmetry.space_group_name_H-M   'P 1'
#
loop_
_entity.id
_entity.type
_entity.pdbx_description
1 polymer ?
#
loop_
_entity_poly.entity_id
_entity_poly.type
_entity_poly.pdbx_seq_one_letter_code
_entity_poly.pdbx_strand_id
1 'polypeptide(L)'
;MEECQSLGLTKSIGVSNFSCKKLADILAFAKIPPAINQIALRWAYEQGIVIVMKSYNKERLKQNLEIFGWELSDEESKKIAAIPQRRANLAEFFVSETGPFKTLEELWDGEL
;
A
#
# COMPACT_ATOMS: atom_id res chain seq x y z
N MET A 1 -15.47 15.62 -1.29
CA MET A 1 -14.88 14.29 -1.02
C MET A 1 -14.64 14.10 0.48
N GLU A 2 -13.91 14.99 1.14
CA GLU A 2 -13.71 14.95 2.61
C GLU A 2 -15.01 14.92 3.40
N GLU A 3 -15.96 15.80 3.07
CA GLU A 3 -17.29 15.81 3.68
C GLU A 3 -18.05 14.49 3.48
N CYS A 4 -17.94 13.87 2.31
CA CYS A 4 -18.53 12.54 2.07
C CYS A 4 -17.94 11.47 2.97
N GLN A 5 -16.66 11.58 3.32
CA GLN A 5 -16.00 10.67 4.25
C GLN A 5 -16.43 10.95 5.69
N SER A 6 -16.49 12.23 6.09
CA SER A 6 -16.98 12.66 7.41
C SER A 6 -18.44 12.27 7.67
N LEU A 7 -19.29 12.32 6.65
CA LEU A 7 -20.70 11.89 6.71
C LEU A 7 -20.86 10.36 6.65
N GLY A 8 -19.76 9.60 6.55
CA GLY A 8 -19.79 8.14 6.51
C GLY A 8 -20.27 7.55 5.18
N LEU A 9 -20.49 8.37 4.15
CA LEU A 9 -20.92 7.92 2.82
C LEU A 9 -19.82 7.14 2.08
N THR A 10 -18.56 7.34 2.46
CA THR A 10 -17.42 6.52 2.04
C THR A 10 -16.41 6.36 3.16
N LYS A 11 -15.77 5.20 3.27
CA LYS A 11 -14.70 4.94 4.26
C LYS A 11 -13.38 5.62 3.92
N SER A 12 -13.16 5.97 2.65
CA SER A 12 -11.89 6.52 2.19
C SER A 12 -12.08 7.34 0.92
N ILE A 13 -11.16 8.28 0.70
CA ILE A 13 -11.08 9.12 -0.49
C ILE A 13 -9.66 9.06 -1.02
N GLY A 14 -9.47 9.20 -2.33
CA GLY A 14 -8.18 9.08 -3.00
C GLY A 14 -8.17 9.91 -4.27
N VAL A 15 -7.01 10.01 -4.92
CA VAL A 15 -6.83 10.69 -6.20
C VAL A 15 -6.12 9.75 -7.18
N SER A 16 -6.41 9.86 -8.47
CA SER A 16 -5.76 9.09 -9.55
C SER A 16 -5.20 10.04 -10.61
N ASN A 17 -4.11 9.65 -11.27
CA ASN A 17 -3.42 10.45 -12.32
C ASN A 17 -2.82 11.79 -11.83
N PHE A 18 -2.25 11.81 -10.62
CA PHE A 18 -1.57 13.00 -10.06
C PHE A 18 -0.06 12.79 -10.05
N SER A 19 0.69 13.78 -10.54
CA SER A 19 2.15 13.80 -10.39
C SER A 19 2.55 14.11 -8.94
N CYS A 20 3.78 13.81 -8.53
CA CYS A 20 4.28 14.11 -7.18
C CYS A 20 4.05 15.56 -6.75
N LYS A 21 4.23 16.53 -7.65
CA LYS A 21 3.97 17.94 -7.35
C LYS A 21 2.50 18.18 -6.98
N LYS A 22 1.56 17.66 -7.78
CA LYS A 22 0.12 17.81 -7.53
C LYS A 22 -0.32 17.07 -6.27
N LEU A 23 0.30 15.93 -5.96
CA LEU A 23 0.09 15.22 -4.70
C LEU A 23 0.57 16.04 -3.50
N ALA A 24 1.77 16.63 -3.58
CA ALA A 24 2.30 17.50 -2.53
C ALA A 24 1.40 18.72 -2.29
N ASP A 25 0.89 19.32 -3.38
CA ASP A 25 -0.06 20.44 -3.30
C ASP A 25 -1.35 20.01 -2.56
N ILE A 26 -1.94 18.85 -2.90
CA ILE A 26 -3.14 18.34 -2.20
C ILE A 26 -2.84 18.04 -0.73
N LEU A 27 -1.72 17.40 -0.44
CA LEU A 27 -1.33 17.05 0.93
C LEU A 27 -1.10 18.30 1.81
N ALA A 28 -0.76 19.45 1.22
CA ALA A 28 -0.56 20.69 1.95
C ALA A 28 -1.85 21.27 2.55
N PHE A 29 -3.03 20.96 1.98
CA PHE A 29 -4.30 21.51 2.46
C PHE A 29 -5.39 20.47 2.76
N ALA A 30 -5.20 19.20 2.36
CA ALA A 30 -6.14 18.13 2.67
C ALA A 30 -6.17 17.83 4.18
N LYS A 31 -7.37 17.83 4.76
CA LYS A 31 -7.60 17.39 6.14
C LYS A 31 -7.58 15.87 6.26
N ILE A 32 -8.01 15.17 5.19
CA ILE A 32 -7.99 13.72 5.07
C ILE A 32 -7.04 13.36 3.93
N PRO A 33 -5.87 12.76 4.23
CA PRO A 33 -4.92 12.36 3.19
C PRO A 33 -5.57 11.40 2.19
N PRO A 34 -5.41 11.62 0.88
CA PRO A 34 -5.93 10.70 -0.12
C PRO A 34 -5.25 9.33 0.01
N ALA A 35 -6.02 8.25 -0.03
CA ALA A 35 -5.52 6.89 -0.03
C ALA A 35 -4.75 6.61 -1.34
N ILE A 36 -3.43 6.40 -1.24
CA ILE A 36 -2.50 6.20 -2.35
C ILE A 36 -2.30 4.69 -2.62
N ASN A 37 -3.33 3.99 -3.11
CA ASN A 37 -3.18 2.56 -3.41
C ASN A 37 -2.45 2.30 -4.72
N GLN A 38 -2.62 3.13 -5.75
CA GLN A 38 -2.10 2.82 -7.10
C GLN A 38 -0.56 2.85 -7.19
N ILE A 39 0.13 3.70 -6.41
CA ILE A 39 1.60 3.79 -6.42
C ILE A 39 2.22 2.48 -5.89
N ALA A 40 1.74 1.96 -4.77
CA ALA A 40 2.26 0.71 -4.21
C ALA A 40 2.05 -0.47 -5.16
N LEU A 41 0.90 -0.50 -5.85
CA LEU A 41 0.59 -1.54 -6.84
C LEU A 41 1.45 -1.43 -8.09
N ARG A 42 1.61 -0.20 -8.60
CA ARG A 42 2.46 0.05 -9.75
C ARG A 42 3.90 -0.36 -9.45
N TRP A 43 4.42 0.03 -8.29
CA TRP A 43 5.77 -0.34 -7.87
C TRP A 43 5.95 -1.86 -7.81
N ALA A 44 5.07 -2.59 -7.12
CA ALA A 44 5.16 -4.04 -7.03
C ALA A 44 5.06 -4.73 -8.40
N TYR A 45 4.20 -4.22 -9.30
CA TYR A 45 4.11 -4.69 -10.67
C TYR A 45 5.41 -4.48 -11.46
N GLU A 46 6.05 -3.30 -11.34
CA GLU A 46 7.34 -3.02 -11.98
C GLU A 46 8.50 -3.87 -11.43
N GLN A 47 8.41 -4.33 -10.18
CA GLN A 47 9.35 -5.31 -9.62
C GLN A 47 9.08 -6.75 -10.14
N GLY A 48 8.08 -6.94 -11.00
CA GLY A 48 7.69 -8.27 -11.51
C GLY A 48 6.88 -9.11 -10.53
N ILE A 49 6.33 -8.49 -9.46
CA ILE A 49 5.54 -9.18 -8.45
C ILE A 49 4.08 -9.26 -8.90
N VAL A 50 3.50 -10.45 -8.84
CA VAL A 50 2.05 -10.64 -9.03
C VAL A 50 1.32 -10.28 -7.74
N ILE A 51 0.41 -9.31 -7.81
CA ILE A 51 -0.24 -8.74 -6.63
C ILE A 51 -1.66 -9.29 -6.50
N VAL A 52 -2.00 -9.80 -5.31
CA VAL A 52 -3.37 -10.18 -4.97
C VAL A 52 -4.01 -9.08 -4.13
N MET A 53 -5.03 -8.45 -4.71
CA MET A 53 -5.69 -7.27 -4.15
C MET A 53 -7.06 -7.60 -3.61
N LYS A 54 -7.29 -7.34 -2.31
CA LYS A 54 -8.60 -7.52 -1.68
C LYS A 54 -9.29 -6.19 -1.47
N SER A 55 -10.52 -6.07 -1.98
CA SER A 55 -11.43 -4.95 -1.68
C SER A 55 -12.88 -5.43 -1.77
N TYR A 56 -13.75 -4.89 -0.92
CA TYR A 56 -15.21 -5.04 -1.03
C TYR A 56 -15.88 -3.80 -1.66
N ASN A 57 -15.11 -2.73 -1.90
CA ASN A 57 -15.59 -1.53 -2.57
C ASN A 57 -15.31 -1.65 -4.08
N LYS A 58 -16.38 -1.54 -4.88
CA LYS A 58 -16.34 -1.76 -6.34
C LYS A 58 -15.52 -0.70 -7.06
N GLU A 59 -15.59 0.54 -6.60
CA GLU A 59 -14.85 1.67 -7.14
C GLU A 59 -13.35 1.47 -6.94
N ARG A 60 -12.94 1.02 -5.76
CA ARG A 60 -11.56 0.63 -5.44
C ARG A 60 -11.06 -0.53 -6.30
N LEU A 61 -11.90 -1.53 -6.55
CA LEU A 61 -11.54 -2.65 -7.44
C LEU A 61 -11.22 -2.15 -8.86
N LYS A 62 -12.03 -1.23 -9.39
CA LYS A 62 -11.75 -0.60 -10.69
C LYS A 62 -10.45 0.19 -10.65
N GLN A 63 -10.27 1.05 -9.64
CA GLN A 63 -9.06 1.86 -9.48
C GLN A 63 -7.78 1.03 -9.37
N ASN A 64 -7.83 -0.13 -8.71
CA ASN A 64 -6.67 -1.02 -8.60
C ASN A 64 -6.20 -1.58 -9.96
N LEU A 65 -7.07 -1.62 -10.97
CA LEU A 65 -6.74 -2.06 -12.32
C LEU A 65 -6.13 -0.93 -13.19
N GLU A 66 -6.22 0.32 -12.74
CA GLU A 66 -5.74 1.51 -13.48
C GLU A 66 -4.24 1.80 -13.23
N ILE A 67 -3.42 0.75 -13.18
CA ILE A 67 -1.96 0.86 -12.90
C ILE A 67 -1.09 0.64 -14.14
N PHE A 68 -1.67 0.24 -15.27
CA PHE A 68 -0.90 -0.16 -16.46
C PHE A 68 -0.63 0.98 -17.46
N GLY A 69 -1.38 2.08 -17.37
CA GLY A 69 -1.30 3.20 -18.32
C GLY A 69 -0.22 4.25 -18.01
N TRP A 70 0.58 4.03 -16.97
CA TRP A 70 1.64 4.93 -16.51
C TRP A 70 2.72 4.12 -15.79
N GLU A 71 3.89 4.72 -15.57
CA GLU A 71 5.04 4.10 -14.91
C GLU A 71 5.66 5.06 -13.90
N LEU A 72 6.38 4.51 -12.91
CA LEU A 72 7.18 5.32 -12.01
C LEU A 72 8.46 5.74 -12.72
N SER A 73 8.90 6.97 -12.45
CA SER A 73 10.24 7.39 -12.83
C SER A 73 11.30 6.67 -12.00
N ASP A 74 12.53 6.60 -12.53
CA ASP A 74 13.68 6.03 -11.82
C ASP A 74 13.91 6.70 -10.46
N GLU A 75 13.67 8.01 -10.36
CA GLU A 75 13.84 8.75 -9.11
C GLU A 75 12.79 8.34 -8.07
N GLU A 76 11.53 8.21 -8.46
CA GLU A 76 10.45 7.75 -7.59
C GLU A 76 10.70 6.30 -7.13
N SER A 77 11.10 5.43 -8.07
CA SER A 77 11.41 4.03 -7.78
C SER A 77 12.55 3.90 -6.78
N LYS A 78 13.63 4.69 -6.95
CA LYS A 78 14.75 4.75 -5.99
C LYS A 78 14.32 5.23 -4.60
N LYS A 79 13.43 6.22 -4.53
CA LYS A 79 12.90 6.71 -3.23
C LYS A 79 12.09 5.62 -2.52
N ILE A 80 11.29 4.85 -3.25
CA ILE A 80 10.51 3.74 -2.68
C ILE A 80 11.45 2.61 -2.22
N ALA A 81 12.47 2.29 -3.01
CA ALA A 81 13.47 1.26 -2.66
C ALA A 81 14.27 1.59 -1.39
N ALA A 82 14.39 2.88 -1.03
CA ALA A 82 15.07 3.32 0.19
C ALA A 82 14.22 3.19 1.47
N ILE A 83 12.95 2.79 1.36
CA ILE A 83 12.08 2.61 2.53
C ILE A 83 12.60 1.44 3.37
N PRO A 84 12.77 1.60 4.70
CA PRO A 84 13.15 0.49 5.57
C PRO A 84 12.14 -0.65 5.50
N GLN A 85 12.64 -1.84 5.21
CA GLN A 85 11.82 -3.03 5.09
C GLN A 85 11.48 -3.60 6.48
N ARG A 86 10.25 -4.08 6.63
CA ARG A 86 9.78 -4.80 7.81
C ARG A 86 8.65 -5.74 7.42
N ARG A 87 8.64 -6.94 7.98
CA ARG A 87 7.53 -7.88 7.79
C ARG A 87 6.25 -7.33 8.47
N ALA A 88 5.18 -7.15 7.68
CA ALA A 88 3.94 -6.56 8.18
C ALA A 88 3.10 -7.52 9.03
N ASN A 89 3.14 -8.82 8.74
CA ASN A 89 2.49 -9.86 9.52
C ASN A 89 3.55 -10.87 9.97
N LEU A 90 3.90 -10.82 11.25
CA LEU A 90 4.86 -11.72 11.87
C LEU A 90 4.28 -13.10 12.17
N ALA A 91 2.96 -13.24 12.11
CA ALA A 91 2.24 -14.47 12.40
C ALA A 91 2.57 -15.08 13.77
N GLU A 92 2.73 -14.21 14.78
CA GLU A 92 3.06 -14.55 16.18
C GLU A 92 2.16 -15.63 16.78
N PHE A 93 0.92 -15.75 16.31
CA PHE A 93 -0.03 -16.78 16.74
C PHE A 93 0.40 -18.21 16.41
N PHE A 94 1.39 -18.42 15.51
CA PHE A 94 2.01 -19.72 15.26
C PHE A 94 3.23 -20.01 16.15
N VAL A 95 3.66 -19.03 16.97
CA VAL A 95 4.82 -19.15 17.84
C VAL A 95 4.37 -19.46 19.26
N SER A 96 4.91 -20.53 19.84
CA SER A 96 4.69 -20.86 21.26
C SER A 96 5.78 -21.77 21.80
N GLU A 97 5.99 -21.76 23.12
CA GLU A 97 7.01 -22.59 23.78
C GLU A 97 6.76 -24.10 23.59
N THR A 98 5.50 -24.49 23.46
CA THR A 98 5.06 -25.88 23.26
C THR A 98 4.78 -26.22 21.80
N GLY A 99 4.91 -25.25 20.90
CA GLY A 99 4.61 -25.36 19.48
C GLY A 99 5.79 -25.82 18.63
N PRO A 100 5.57 -25.99 17.32
CA PRO A 100 6.63 -26.34 16.38
C PRO A 100 7.65 -25.21 16.17
N PHE A 101 7.27 -23.96 16.42
CA PHE A 101 8.15 -22.78 16.33
C PHE A 101 8.15 -22.05 17.66
N LYS A 102 9.32 -21.85 18.24
CA LYS A 102 9.51 -21.24 19.58
C LYS A 102 9.82 -19.75 19.49
N THR A 103 10.35 -19.28 18.37
CA THR A 103 10.60 -17.86 18.12
C THR A 103 10.16 -17.44 16.72
N LEU A 104 10.11 -16.13 16.49
CA LEU A 104 9.84 -15.58 15.16
C LEU A 104 10.98 -15.86 14.18
N GLU A 105 12.22 -15.88 14.65
CA GLU A 105 13.38 -16.26 13.85
C GLU A 105 13.29 -17.70 13.37
N GLU A 106 12.83 -18.63 14.22
CA GLU A 106 12.59 -20.03 13.82
C GLU A 106 11.44 -20.15 12.81
N LEU A 107 10.36 -19.37 12.99
CA LEU A 107 9.21 -19.39 12.08
C LEU A 107 9.56 -18.86 10.68
N TRP A 108 10.46 -17.89 10.60
CA TRP A 108 10.81 -17.19 9.35
C TRP A 108 12.22 -17.49 8.85
N ASP A 109 12.90 -18.51 9.39
CA ASP A 109 14.27 -18.88 9.03
C ASP A 109 15.27 -17.69 9.08
N GLY A 110 15.03 -16.74 10.00
CA GLY A 110 15.82 -15.51 10.15
C GLY A 110 15.46 -14.35 9.20
N GLU A 111 14.45 -14.49 8.33
CA GLU A 111 14.00 -13.45 7.39
C GLU A 111 12.96 -12.50 8.02
N LEU A 112 13.37 -11.68 8.99
CA LEU A 112 12.51 -10.70 9.69
C LEU A 112 12.57 -9.29 9.10
#